data_AF-A0A495WQ05-F1
#
_entry.id   AF-A0A495WQ05-F1
#
_cell.length_a   1.000
_cell.length_b   1.000
_cell.length_c   1.000
_cell.angle_alpha   90.00
_cell.angle_beta   90.00
_cell.angle_gamma   90.00
#
_symmetry.space_group_name_H-M   'P 1'
#
loop_
_entity.id
_entity.type
_entity.pdbx_description
1 polymer ?
#
loop_
_entity_poly.entity_id
_entity_poly.type
_entity_poly.pdbx_seq_one_letter_code
_entity_poly.pdbx_strand_id
1 'polypeptide(L)' 'MSLTYLTTAELSERIKYDPRTIRDCLKDSVLIEGVHYIRPFGGRKILYVWERIESDMVRSSDESIAIPMANGGFCHG' A
#
# COMPACT_ATOMS: atom_id res chain seq x y z
N MET A 1 17.70 -11.54 -1.40
CA MET A 1 16.31 -11.07 -1.20
C MET A 1 15.50 -11.50 -2.40
N SER A 2 14.59 -12.45 -2.22
CA SER A 2 13.63 -12.85 -3.25
C SER A 2 12.50 -11.83 -3.31
N LEU A 3 12.17 -11.31 -4.50
CA LEU A 3 10.92 -10.56 -4.70
C LEU A 3 9.80 -11.57 -4.88
N THR A 4 8.80 -11.53 -4.00
CA THR A 4 7.63 -12.39 -4.08
C THR A 4 6.59 -11.68 -4.94
N TYR A 5 6.34 -12.23 -6.12
CA TYR A 5 5.31 -11.75 -7.02
C TYR A 5 3.98 -12.44 -6.70
N LEU A 6 2.97 -11.64 -6.39
CA LEU A 6 1.63 -12.10 -6.06
C LEU A 6 0.64 -11.60 -7.10
N THR A 7 -0.34 -12.42 -7.42
CA THR A 7 -1.54 -11.99 -8.14
C THR A 7 -2.48 -11.23 -7.20
N THR A 8 -3.49 -10.55 -7.76
CA THR A 8 -4.51 -9.86 -6.95
C THR A 8 -5.20 -10.81 -5.96
N ALA A 9 -5.43 -12.07 -6.35
CA ALA A 9 -6.07 -13.07 -5.48
C ALA A 9 -5.13 -13.48 -4.33
N GLU A 10 -3.87 -13.78 -4.61
CA GLU A 10 -2.91 -14.16 -3.55
C GLU A 10 -2.63 -12.98 -2.61
N LEU A 11 -2.56 -11.75 -3.14
CA LEU A 11 -2.46 -10.55 -2.31
C LEU A 11 -3.69 -10.41 -1.43
N SER A 12 -4.90 -10.62 -1.97
CA SER A 12 -6.17 -10.52 -1.22
C SER A 12 -6.21 -11.42 0.00
N GLU A 13 -5.73 -12.66 -0.11
CA GLU A 13 -5.67 -13.60 1.01
C GLU A 13 -4.66 -13.16 2.08
N ARG A 14 -3.55 -12.55 1.64
CA ARG A 14 -2.43 -12.17 2.51
C ARG A 14 -2.72 -10.92 3.34
N ILE A 15 -3.26 -9.87 2.72
CA ILE A 15 -3.65 -8.62 3.40
C ILE A 15 -5.11 -8.64 3.87
N LYS A 16 -5.85 -9.71 3.55
CA LYS A 16 -7.27 -9.92 3.91
C LYS A 16 -8.22 -8.82 3.40
N TYR A 17 -7.90 -8.25 2.24
CA TYR A 17 -8.77 -7.31 1.53
C TYR A 17 -9.46 -7.99 0.37
N ASP A 18 -10.65 -7.52 -0.02
CA ASP A 18 -11.31 -8.05 -1.21
C ASP A 18 -10.53 -7.71 -2.50
N PRO A 19 -10.41 -8.63 -3.48
CA PRO A 19 -9.74 -8.39 -4.76
C PRO A 19 -10.27 -7.17 -5.53
N ARG A 20 -11.54 -6.79 -5.34
CA ARG A 20 -12.13 -5.57 -5.92
C ARG A 20 -11.55 -4.33 -5.26
N THR A 21 -11.56 -4.28 -3.93
CA THR A 21 -11.00 -3.15 -3.15
C THR A 21 -9.53 -2.91 -3.48
N ILE A 22 -8.76 -3.97 -3.70
CA ILE A 22 -7.35 -3.84 -4.10
C ILE A 22 -7.23 -3.14 -5.47
N ARG A 23 -8.08 -3.48 -6.44
CA ARG A 23 -8.01 -2.94 -7.80
C ARG A 23 -8.59 -1.53 -7.93
N ASP A 24 -9.67 -1.25 -7.20
CA ASP A 24 -10.45 -0.02 -7.39
C ASP A 24 -10.03 1.07 -6.40
N CYS A 25 -9.63 0.70 -5.17
CA CYS A 25 -9.21 1.67 -4.15
C CYS A 25 -7.69 1.74 -4.00
N LEU A 26 -7.04 0.60 -3.70
CA LEU A 26 -5.62 0.59 -3.34
C LEU A 26 -4.71 0.85 -4.54
N LYS A 27 -5.03 0.28 -5.70
CA LYS A 27 -4.24 0.43 -6.91
C LYS A 27 -4.06 1.88 -7.35
N ASP A 28 -5.09 2.72 -7.19
CA ASP A 28 -5.05 4.10 -7.67
C ASP A 28 -4.75 5.12 -6.55
N SER A 29 -4.90 4.72 -5.27
CA SER A 29 -4.62 5.61 -4.12
C SER A 29 -3.25 5.41 -3.50
N VAL A 30 -2.76 4.17 -3.41
CA VAL A 30 -1.58 3.83 -2.59
C VAL A 30 -0.51 3.09 -3.41
N LEU A 31 -0.92 2.18 -4.29
CA LEU A 31 0.02 1.33 -5.02
C LEU A 31 0.52 2.02 -6.30
N ILE A 32 1.82 2.24 -6.37
CA ILE A 32 2.48 2.88 -7.52
C ILE A 32 2.97 1.84 -8.55
N GLU A 33 2.68 2.06 -9.83
CA GLU A 33 3.19 1.24 -10.94
C GLU A 33 4.72 1.29 -11.02
N GLY A 34 5.36 0.13 -11.21
CA GLY A 34 6.83 -0.01 -11.22
C GLY A 34 7.46 -0.15 -9.83
N VAL A 35 6.72 0.19 -8.76
CA VAL A 35 7.17 0.03 -7.36
C VAL A 35 6.44 -1.10 -6.68
N HIS A 36 5.11 -1.02 -6.61
CA HIS A 36 4.24 -1.94 -5.88
C HIS A 36 3.63 -3.02 -6.77
N TYR A 37 3.41 -2.69 -8.04
CA TYR A 37 2.95 -3.64 -9.03
C TYR A 37 3.63 -3.41 -10.38
N ILE A 38 3.68 -4.47 -11.18
CA ILE A 38 4.22 -4.47 -12.52
C ILE A 38 3.25 -5.15 -13.48
N ARG A 39 3.30 -4.73 -14.74
CA ARG A 39 2.58 -5.36 -15.85
C ARG A 39 3.59 -6.11 -16.73
N PRO A 40 3.85 -7.40 -16.45
CA PRO A 40 4.85 -8.13 -17.22
C PRO A 40 4.39 -8.35 -18.67
N PHE A 41 5.35 -8.27 -19.60
CA PHE A 41 5.20 -8.58 -21.03
C PHE A 41 4.11 -7.81 -21.78
N GLY A 42 3.75 -6.60 -21.34
CA GLY A 42 2.71 -5.78 -22.00
C GLY A 42 1.31 -6.42 -21.95
N GLY A 43 1.12 -7.45 -21.12
CA GLY A 43 -0.15 -8.12 -20.94
C GLY A 43 -1.10 -7.34 -20.03
N ARG A 44 -2.36 -7.78 -19.99
CA ARG A 44 -3.38 -7.26 -19.06
C ARG A 44 -3.22 -7.76 -17.62
N LYS A 45 -2.29 -8.69 -17.39
CA LYS A 45 -2.07 -9.28 -16.06
C LYS A 45 -1.21 -8.34 -15.21
N ILE A 46 -1.64 -8.11 -13.98
CA ILE A 46 -0.91 -7.31 -12.99
C ILE A 46 -0.31 -8.25 -11.96
N LEU A 47 0.97 -8.06 -11.66
CA LEU A 47 1.65 -8.73 -10.56
C LEU A 47 2.05 -7.70 -9.51
N TYR A 48 1.85 -8.03 -8.25
CA TYR A 48 2.18 -7.22 -7.09
C TYR A 48 3.45 -7.72 -6.43
N VAL A 49 4.26 -6.82 -5.88
CA VAL A 49 5.50 -7.16 -5.18
C VAL A 49 5.24 -7.05 -3.68
N TRP A 50 5.18 -8.19 -2.98
CA TRP A 50 4.82 -8.24 -1.56
C TRP A 50 5.73 -7.34 -0.70
N GLU A 51 7.04 -7.43 -0.89
CA GLU A 51 8.02 -6.76 -0.05
C GLU A 51 7.89 -5.24 -0.11
N ARG A 52 7.47 -4.72 -1.26
CA ARG A 52 7.25 -3.28 -1.48
C ARG A 52 5.97 -2.82 -0.80
N ILE A 53 4.91 -3.61 -0.93
CA ILE A 53 3.61 -3.35 -0.28
C ILE A 53 3.75 -3.41 1.23
N GLU A 54 4.42 -4.43 1.77
CA GLU A 54 4.67 -4.59 3.20
C GLU A 54 5.46 -3.40 3.75
N SER A 55 6.55 -2.99 3.08
CA SER A 55 7.33 -1.83 3.51
C SER A 55 6.52 -0.53 3.49
N ASP A 56 5.61 -0.36 2.53
CA ASP A 56 4.77 0.84 2.42
C ASP A 56 3.64 0.84 3.47
N MET A 57 3.06 -0.32 3.76
CA MET A 57 2.10 -0.50 4.86
C MET A 57 2.73 -0.16 6.22
N VAL A 58 3.98 -0.56 6.46
CA VAL A 58 4.70 -0.22 7.69
C VAL A 58 4.98 1.29 7.75
N ARG A 59 5.45 1.90 6.65
CA ARG A 59 5.72 3.35 6.58
C ARG A 59 4.46 4.21 6.76
N SER A 60 3.35 3.83 6.14
CA SER A 60 2.08 4.54 6.28
C SER A 60 1.48 4.39 7.69
N SER A 61 1.74 3.27 8.36
CA SER A 61 1.41 3.09 9.78
C SER A 61 2.27 3.97 10.70
N ASP A 62 3.54 4.21 10.35
CA ASP A 62 4.44 5.11 11.10
C ASP A 62 4.04 6.59 10.92
N GLU A 63 3.68 7.01 9.70
CA GLU A 63 3.21 8.38 9.41
C GLU A 63 1.87 8.70 10.08
N SER A 64 1.03 7.69 10.36
CA SER A 64 -0.22 7.87 11.13
C SER A 64 0.00 7.93 12.64
N ILE A 65 1.21 7.62 13.13
CA ILE A 65 1.64 7.86 14.53
C ILE A 65 2.28 9.25 14.69
N ALA A 66 2.47 10.03 13.61
CA ALA A 66 2.78 11.44 13.71
C ALA A 66 1.50 12.26 13.93
N ILE A 67 0.94 12.23 15.15
CA ILE A 67 0.07 13.31 15.62
C ILE A 67 0.95 14.57 15.58
N PRO A 68 0.67 15.59 14.75
CA PRO A 68 1.40 16.84 14.82
C PRO A 68 0.97 17.55 16.11
N MET A 69 1.70 17.34 17.21
CA MET A 69 1.70 18.26 18.34
C MET A 69 2.49 19.51 17.92
N ALA A 70 1.93 20.29 17.00
CA ALA A 70 2.53 21.50 16.46
C ALA A 70 1.69 22.74 16.79
N ASN A 71 1.67 23.08 18.08
CA ASN A 71 1.81 24.43 18.67
C ASN A 71 0.97 24.62 19.94
N GLY A 72 1.63 24.76 21.09
CA GLY A 72 1.01 25.07 22.38
C GLY A 72 0.69 26.56 22.62
N GLY A 73 -0.21 26.79 23.58
CA GLY A 73 -0.53 28.07 24.28
C GLY A 73 -1.69 28.87 23.69
N PHE A 74 -2.66 29.47 24.41
CA PHE A 74 -2.97 29.68 25.83
C PHE A 74 -4.51 29.78 25.99
N CYS A 75 -5.06 29.35 27.14
CA CYS A 75 -6.46 29.61 27.49
C CYS A 75 -6.64 31.05 28.00
N HIS A 76 -7.54 31.81 27.39
CA HIS A 76 -8.18 32.98 28.00
C HIS A 76 -9.69 32.73 27.99
N GLY A 77 -10.24 32.46 29.17
CA GLY A 77 -11.66 32.27 29.43
C GLY A 77 -11.87 32.11 30.92
#